data_AF-A0A1V5H2L4-F1
#
_entry.id   AF-A0A1V5H2L4-F1
#
_cell.length_a   1.000
_cell.length_b   1.000
_cell.length_c   1.000
_cell.angle_alpha   90.00
_cell.angle_beta   90.00
_cell.angle_gamma   90.00
#
_symmetry.space_group_name_H-M   'P 1'
#
loop_
_entity.id
_entity.type
_entity.pdbx_description
1 polymer ?
#
loop_
_entity_poly.entity_id
_entity_poly.type
_entity_poly.pdbx_seq_one_letter_code
_entity_poly.pdbx_strand_id
1 'polypeptide(L)'
;MKREASSSVALAPDLNPLDAFAVVGRHLFLREGGRHTAGELLEDMDFCGVAEALVVDSLARENHPGEGNARVLDVVAGQPRLHPAWVALPPGTRDEQPGPVEFLADMRRHRVGALYLLPAQYRYNLSDWCLDALLEPLAAARVPVVICYDEIARGAPRQDLTDWPAVVALCRRWPTLPVIASEWRIRRSQRLIYRALDACPNLHIELSGYYLYRGIEYITGRWGADRLIFGSNWPTFGHGQTLATLARAEISLADKRHIAGDNLRRLMHWCEPVHPQVQLSAPADPYVAIGRGAPVAAKLRFTDCHGHLGGKACHYHIPDGDLDATVRELERQGVEQICVFSFAGVFSDERHGNDLVAEAVRRYPERFVGFTLLNPHRGCAEMVRELERGAAMGLRGIKLIPHYQNYPEQGADIDVACRWAHEHRQIILNHYWGPAAHLARLTRDYPNACYIAGHTTTEYAELMRERDNLYICSCPLWDGPRGCENVVATIGANRLLFGSDLQDLPIAWGLGPILFAHLPADEKRLILGGNLRRVLETYSR
;
A
#
# COMPACT_ATOMS: atom_id res chain seq x y z
N MET A 1 -39.03 -12.39 -25.56
CA MET A 1 -37.63 -12.00 -25.76
C MET A 1 -37.40 -10.66 -25.06
N LYS A 2 -37.04 -10.69 -23.78
CA LYS A 2 -36.76 -9.48 -22.99
C LYS A 2 -35.34 -9.03 -23.33
N ARG A 3 -35.19 -7.80 -23.83
CA ARG A 3 -33.89 -7.15 -24.04
C ARG A 3 -33.25 -6.95 -22.66
N GLU A 4 -32.10 -7.58 -22.46
CA GLU A 4 -31.21 -7.25 -21.34
C GLU A 4 -30.80 -5.78 -21.48
N ALA A 5 -31.09 -4.99 -20.46
CA ALA A 5 -30.61 -3.64 -20.35
C ALA A 5 -29.08 -3.70 -20.18
N SER A 6 -28.37 -3.29 -21.23
CA SER A 6 -26.99 -2.83 -21.16
C SER A 6 -26.85 -1.87 -19.97
N SER A 7 -26.28 -2.35 -18.86
CA SER A 7 -25.91 -1.46 -17.76
C SER A 7 -24.69 -0.69 -18.22
N SER A 8 -24.89 0.58 -18.61
CA SER A 8 -23.79 1.50 -18.83
C SER A 8 -22.98 1.59 -17.52
N VAL A 9 -21.81 0.95 -17.49
CA VAL A 9 -20.84 1.12 -16.42
C VAL A 9 -20.48 2.61 -16.43
N ALA A 10 -20.65 3.30 -15.29
CA ALA A 10 -20.24 4.69 -15.18
C ALA A 10 -18.74 4.78 -15.54
N LEU A 11 -18.40 5.66 -16.47
CA LEU A 11 -17.04 5.76 -17.01
C LEU A 11 -16.08 6.23 -15.92
N ALA A 12 -14.96 5.52 -15.78
CA ALA A 12 -13.85 5.96 -14.93
C ALA A 12 -13.25 7.28 -15.47
N PRO A 13 -12.75 8.16 -14.60
CA PRO A 13 -12.06 9.37 -15.04
C PRO A 13 -10.79 9.02 -15.83
N ASP A 14 -10.51 9.78 -16.90
CA ASP A 14 -9.24 9.71 -17.58
C ASP A 14 -8.18 10.50 -16.80
N LEU A 15 -7.27 9.76 -16.16
CA LEU A 15 -6.17 10.28 -15.34
C LEU A 15 -4.84 10.31 -16.10
N ASN A 16 -4.72 9.61 -17.24
CA ASN A 16 -3.49 9.43 -18.01
C ASN A 16 -2.21 9.23 -17.14
N PRO A 17 -2.13 8.18 -16.29
CA PRO A 17 -1.07 8.04 -15.30
C PRO A 17 0.32 7.80 -15.91
N LEU A 18 1.35 8.42 -15.35
CA LEU A 18 2.76 8.17 -15.64
C LEU A 18 3.43 7.68 -14.35
N ASP A 19 3.78 6.40 -14.30
CA ASP A 19 4.42 5.78 -13.14
C ASP A 19 5.85 6.31 -12.96
N ALA A 20 6.14 6.91 -11.82
CA ALA A 20 7.47 7.44 -11.54
C ALA A 20 8.52 6.35 -11.32
N PHE A 21 8.14 5.14 -10.90
CA PHE A 21 9.09 4.16 -10.40
C PHE A 21 8.69 2.73 -10.79
N ALA A 22 9.20 2.26 -11.92
CA ALA A 22 9.19 0.86 -12.31
C ALA A 22 10.62 0.32 -12.45
N VAL A 23 10.85 -0.90 -11.97
CA VAL A 23 12.14 -1.61 -12.07
C VAL A 23 11.98 -2.80 -13.01
N VAL A 24 12.86 -2.92 -14.01
CA VAL A 24 12.89 -4.07 -14.94
C VAL A 24 14.22 -4.81 -14.82
N GLY A 25 14.27 -6.02 -15.36
CA GLY A 25 15.45 -6.87 -15.32
C GLY A 25 15.40 -7.89 -14.19
N ARG A 26 16.21 -8.94 -14.34
CA ARG A 26 16.28 -10.03 -13.36
C ARG A 26 16.90 -9.49 -12.06
N HIS A 27 16.06 -9.30 -11.05
CA HIS A 27 16.46 -8.83 -9.73
C HIS A 27 16.82 -9.99 -8.79
N LEU A 28 17.57 -9.71 -7.72
CA LEU A 28 18.16 -10.69 -6.81
C LEU A 28 17.13 -11.65 -6.19
N PHE A 29 15.92 -11.15 -5.92
CA PHE A 29 14.84 -11.91 -5.30
C PHE A 29 13.77 -12.40 -6.28
N LEU A 30 14.07 -12.40 -7.59
CA LEU A 30 13.14 -12.90 -8.60
C LEU A 30 12.84 -14.38 -8.37
N ARG A 31 11.56 -14.71 -8.23
CA ARG A 31 11.05 -16.09 -8.06
C ARG A 31 10.45 -16.59 -9.37
N GLU A 32 10.19 -17.90 -9.44
CA GLU A 32 9.44 -18.50 -10.54
C GLU A 32 8.10 -17.78 -10.74
N GLY A 33 7.79 -17.41 -11.99
CA GLY A 33 6.59 -16.64 -12.33
C GLY A 33 6.64 -15.15 -11.98
N GLY A 34 7.74 -14.66 -11.39
CA GLY A 34 7.92 -13.25 -11.09
C GLY A 34 8.06 -12.38 -12.34
N ARG A 35 7.34 -11.25 -12.36
CA ARG A 35 7.37 -10.30 -13.48
C ARG A 35 8.60 -9.42 -13.39
N HIS A 36 9.27 -9.20 -14.51
CA HIS A 36 10.52 -8.45 -14.55
C HIS A 36 10.87 -7.86 -15.92
N THR A 37 10.11 -8.17 -16.97
CA THR A 37 10.40 -7.69 -18.33
C THR A 37 9.59 -6.45 -18.69
N ALA A 38 10.06 -5.68 -19.68
CA ALA A 38 9.32 -4.52 -20.20
C ALA A 38 7.96 -4.89 -20.81
N GLY A 39 7.87 -6.07 -21.46
CA GLY A 39 6.60 -6.58 -21.99
C GLY A 39 5.59 -6.85 -20.88
N GLU A 40 6.03 -7.48 -19.80
CA GLU A 40 5.18 -7.74 -18.64
C GLU A 40 4.74 -6.46 -17.93
N LEU A 41 5.62 -5.46 -17.84
CA LEU A 41 5.29 -4.13 -17.33
C LEU A 41 4.17 -3.50 -18.18
N LEU A 42 4.32 -3.50 -19.51
CA LEU A 42 3.32 -2.95 -20.44
C LEU A 42 1.98 -3.68 -20.34
N GLU A 43 1.98 -5.00 -20.22
CA GLU A 43 0.76 -5.79 -20.00
C GLU A 43 0.02 -5.38 -18.72
N ASP A 44 0.74 -5.21 -17.60
CA ASP A 44 0.15 -4.79 -16.33
C ASP A 44 -0.31 -3.32 -16.39
N MET A 45 0.44 -2.46 -17.09
CA MET A 45 0.06 -1.07 -17.35
C MET A 45 -1.26 -1.00 -18.14
N ASP A 46 -1.41 -1.79 -19.21
CA ASP A 46 -2.62 -1.83 -20.02
C ASP A 46 -3.83 -2.35 -19.22
N PHE A 47 -3.61 -3.38 -18.41
CA PHE A 47 -4.63 -3.92 -17.54
C PHE A 47 -5.08 -2.91 -16.46
N CYS A 48 -4.14 -2.23 -15.81
CA CYS A 48 -4.44 -1.27 -14.75
C CYS A 48 -4.93 0.08 -15.28
N GLY A 49 -4.53 0.47 -16.49
CA GLY A 49 -4.82 1.77 -17.09
C GLY A 49 -3.73 2.81 -16.84
N VAL A 50 -2.46 2.39 -16.83
CA VAL A 50 -1.28 3.26 -16.71
C VAL A 50 -0.74 3.55 -18.11
N ALA A 51 -0.52 4.82 -18.43
CA ALA A 51 -0.17 5.24 -19.77
C ALA A 51 1.34 5.12 -20.04
N GLU A 52 2.15 5.57 -19.10
CA GLU A 52 3.60 5.69 -19.24
C GLU A 52 4.31 5.26 -17.95
N ALA A 53 5.60 4.95 -18.04
CA ALA A 53 6.42 4.61 -16.86
C ALA A 53 7.86 5.10 -17.01
N LEU A 54 8.44 5.61 -15.93
CA LEU A 54 9.88 5.75 -15.75
C LEU A 54 10.47 4.42 -15.29
N VAL A 55 11.47 3.96 -16.03
CA VAL A 55 12.03 2.62 -15.88
C VAL A 55 13.48 2.72 -15.42
N VAL A 56 13.79 2.04 -14.32
CA VAL A 56 15.14 1.79 -13.82
C VAL A 56 15.46 0.32 -14.04
N ASP A 57 16.68 0.00 -14.43
CA ASP A 57 17.10 -1.40 -14.55
C ASP A 57 17.61 -1.96 -13.20
N SER A 58 17.29 -3.21 -12.90
CA SER A 58 17.66 -3.89 -11.66
C SER A 58 19.17 -3.90 -11.41
N LEU A 59 20.01 -3.99 -12.45
CA LEU A 59 21.47 -3.92 -12.32
C LEU A 59 21.93 -2.56 -11.80
N ALA A 60 21.26 -1.47 -12.18
CA ALA A 60 21.60 -0.13 -11.72
C ALA A 60 21.32 0.05 -10.23
N ARG A 61 20.45 -0.79 -9.65
CA ARG A 61 20.15 -0.83 -8.22
C ARG A 61 20.99 -1.86 -7.47
N GLU A 62 21.25 -3.02 -8.06
CA GLU A 62 21.73 -4.20 -7.32
C GLU A 62 23.19 -4.56 -7.61
N ASN A 63 23.76 -4.07 -8.71
CA ASN A 63 25.15 -4.30 -9.10
C ASN A 63 25.89 -2.96 -9.28
N HIS A 64 25.90 -2.42 -10.50
CA HIS A 64 26.60 -1.18 -10.83
C HIS A 64 25.72 -0.27 -11.70
N PRO A 65 25.61 1.04 -11.40
CA PRO A 65 24.77 1.97 -12.15
C PRO A 65 25.08 2.00 -13.65
N GLY A 66 26.36 1.99 -14.04
CA GLY A 66 26.77 2.02 -15.45
C GLY A 66 26.21 0.87 -16.29
N GLU A 67 26.15 -0.35 -15.74
CA GLU A 67 25.62 -1.52 -16.47
C GLU A 67 24.10 -1.44 -16.64
N GLY A 68 23.37 -1.10 -15.57
CA GLY A 68 21.92 -0.98 -15.66
C GLY A 68 21.47 0.25 -16.45
N ASN A 69 22.18 1.37 -16.36
CA ASN A 69 21.91 2.58 -17.15
C ASN A 69 22.10 2.32 -18.65
N ALA A 70 23.08 1.49 -19.04
CA ALA A 70 23.23 1.07 -20.42
C ALA A 70 22.07 0.13 -20.83
N ARG A 71 21.81 -0.91 -20.03
CA ARG A 71 20.78 -1.92 -20.35
C ARG A 71 19.37 -1.33 -20.44
N VAL A 72 19.04 -0.34 -19.61
CA VAL A 72 17.71 0.28 -19.64
C VAL A 72 17.42 0.96 -20.97
N LEU A 73 18.44 1.48 -21.66
CA LEU A 73 18.26 2.08 -22.99
C LEU A 73 17.81 1.05 -24.02
N ASP A 74 18.37 -0.16 -23.97
CA ASP A 74 17.97 -1.27 -24.84
C ASP A 74 16.56 -1.76 -24.50
N VAL A 75 16.24 -1.82 -23.20
CA VAL A 75 14.92 -2.23 -22.69
C VAL A 75 13.81 -1.31 -23.21
N VAL A 76 14.01 0.01 -23.15
CA VAL A 76 13.00 1.00 -23.56
C VAL A 76 13.05 1.34 -25.05
N ALA A 77 14.04 0.82 -25.79
CA ALA A 77 14.19 1.08 -27.21
C ALA A 77 12.93 0.68 -27.99
N GLY A 78 12.39 1.61 -28.78
CA GLY A 78 11.17 1.38 -29.57
C GLY A 78 9.87 1.35 -28.75
N GLN A 79 9.92 1.60 -27.44
CA GLN A 79 8.75 1.66 -26.56
C GLN A 79 8.47 3.08 -26.11
N PRO A 80 7.63 3.87 -26.82
CA PRO A 80 7.42 5.30 -26.53
C PRO A 80 6.72 5.57 -25.19
N ARG A 81 6.18 4.53 -24.53
CA ARG A 81 5.52 4.62 -23.22
C ARG A 81 6.49 4.43 -22.05
N LEU A 82 7.71 3.96 -22.32
CA LEU A 82 8.71 3.66 -21.31
C LEU A 82 9.85 4.68 -21.43
N HIS A 83 10.12 5.38 -20.34
CA HIS A 83 11.14 6.43 -20.28
C HIS A 83 12.31 5.94 -19.43
N PRO A 84 13.56 6.06 -19.90
CA PRO A 84 14.70 5.60 -19.11
C PRO A 84 14.93 6.53 -17.91
N ALA A 85 15.22 5.95 -16.76
CA ALA A 85 15.76 6.63 -15.59
C ALA A 85 17.10 6.00 -15.21
N TRP A 86 18.04 6.83 -14.76
CA TRP A 86 19.39 6.39 -14.44
C TRP A 86 19.68 6.47 -12.96
N VAL A 87 20.58 5.62 -12.48
CA VAL A 87 21.19 5.71 -11.15
C VAL A 87 22.57 6.36 -11.28
N ALA A 88 23.02 7.10 -10.25
CA ALA A 88 24.37 7.64 -10.20
C ALA A 88 25.07 7.36 -8.87
N LEU A 89 26.39 7.33 -8.96
CA LEU A 89 27.32 7.33 -7.84
C LEU A 89 27.85 8.75 -7.58
N PRO A 90 28.37 9.02 -6.38
CA PRO A 90 29.17 10.21 -6.12
C PRO A 90 30.27 10.38 -7.19
N PRO A 91 30.60 11.61 -7.58
CA PRO A 91 31.68 11.85 -8.53
C PRO A 91 33.00 11.35 -7.93
N GLY A 92 33.60 10.37 -8.60
CA GLY A 92 34.84 9.71 -8.17
C GLY A 92 35.91 9.74 -9.25
N THR A 93 36.71 8.67 -9.32
CA THR A 93 37.66 8.46 -10.40
C THR A 93 36.91 8.14 -11.71
N ARG A 94 37.42 8.62 -12.85
CA ARG A 94 36.72 8.57 -14.16
C ARG A 94 36.51 7.14 -14.70
N ASP A 95 37.05 6.13 -14.04
CA ASP A 95 36.93 4.71 -14.38
C ASP A 95 35.61 4.07 -13.91
N GLU A 96 34.91 4.67 -12.93
CA GLU A 96 33.64 4.14 -12.42
C GLU A 96 32.41 4.85 -13.03
N GLN A 97 32.50 6.17 -13.21
CA GLN A 97 31.43 6.99 -13.79
C GLN A 97 32.02 8.17 -14.59
N PRO A 98 31.38 8.57 -15.71
CA PRO A 98 31.74 9.81 -16.40
C PRO A 98 31.71 11.02 -15.48
N GLY A 99 32.49 12.05 -15.84
CA GLY A 99 32.46 13.31 -15.10
C GLY A 99 31.08 13.97 -15.17
N PRO A 100 30.67 14.78 -14.18
CA PRO A 100 29.30 15.32 -14.09
C PRO A 100 28.77 16.02 -15.35
N VAL A 101 29.62 16.75 -16.07
CA VAL A 101 29.25 17.45 -17.32
C VAL A 101 28.98 16.46 -18.45
N GLU A 102 29.80 15.43 -18.58
CA GLU A 102 29.66 14.37 -19.59
C GLU A 102 28.44 13.51 -19.27
N PHE A 103 28.27 13.14 -18.00
CA PHE A 103 27.12 12.39 -17.51
C PHE A 103 25.79 13.12 -17.82
N LEU A 104 25.70 14.42 -17.55
CA LEU A 104 24.52 15.23 -17.91
C LEU A 104 24.29 15.30 -19.42
N ALA A 105 25.36 15.43 -20.22
CA ALA A 105 25.25 15.46 -21.67
C ALA A 105 24.71 14.13 -22.22
N ASP A 106 25.19 13.01 -21.69
CA ASP A 106 24.71 11.68 -22.05
C ASP A 106 23.26 11.45 -21.62
N MET A 107 22.88 11.86 -20.41
CA MET A 107 21.48 11.80 -19.98
C MET A 107 20.57 12.58 -20.93
N ARG A 108 20.97 13.79 -21.35
CA ARG A 108 20.20 14.60 -22.31
C ARG A 108 20.14 13.94 -23.69
N ARG A 109 21.26 13.40 -24.18
CA ARG A 109 21.32 12.66 -25.45
C ARG A 109 20.36 11.48 -25.49
N HIS A 110 20.25 10.76 -24.37
CA HIS A 110 19.41 9.58 -24.23
C HIS A 110 18.01 9.87 -23.69
N ARG A 111 17.64 11.14 -23.50
CA ARG A 111 16.35 11.58 -22.95
C ARG A 111 15.99 10.87 -21.63
N VAL A 112 16.97 10.75 -20.75
CA VAL A 112 16.79 10.17 -19.42
C VAL A 112 15.86 11.08 -18.62
N GLY A 113 14.75 10.56 -18.14
CA GLY A 113 13.69 11.37 -17.51
C GLY A 113 14.07 11.88 -16.13
N ALA A 114 14.74 11.05 -15.32
CA ALA A 114 15.12 11.36 -13.96
C ALA A 114 16.42 10.67 -13.53
N LEU A 115 17.08 11.22 -12.51
CA LEU A 115 18.17 10.58 -11.80
C LEU A 115 17.69 9.97 -10.48
N TYR A 116 18.11 8.75 -10.20
CA TYR A 116 17.90 8.05 -8.94
C TYR A 116 19.19 8.04 -8.13
N LEU A 117 19.10 8.48 -6.88
CA LEU A 117 20.15 8.34 -5.87
C LEU A 117 19.72 7.28 -4.88
N LEU A 118 20.62 6.33 -4.60
CA LEU A 118 20.39 5.19 -3.72
C LEU A 118 21.43 5.17 -2.58
N PRO A 119 21.37 6.12 -1.61
CA PRO A 119 22.44 6.32 -0.64
C PRO A 119 22.65 5.11 0.28
N ALA A 120 21.57 4.42 0.67
CA ALA A 120 21.65 3.25 1.52
C ALA A 120 22.26 2.04 0.79
N GLN A 121 21.92 1.87 -0.48
CA GLN A 121 22.42 0.78 -1.34
C GLN A 121 23.92 0.93 -1.63
N TYR A 122 24.36 2.13 -2.03
CA TYR A 122 25.76 2.41 -2.42
C TYR A 122 26.59 3.04 -1.31
N ARG A 123 26.06 3.13 -0.08
CA ARG A 123 26.76 3.55 1.14
C ARG A 123 27.42 4.93 1.06
N TYR A 124 26.73 5.91 0.48
CA TYR A 124 27.12 7.32 0.49
C TYR A 124 26.08 8.18 1.22
N ASN A 125 26.37 9.47 1.39
CA ASN A 125 25.47 10.43 2.03
C ASN A 125 25.23 11.67 1.15
N LEU A 126 24.23 12.48 1.50
CA LEU A 126 23.81 13.64 0.72
C LEU A 126 24.55 14.95 1.07
N SER A 127 25.75 14.87 1.64
CA SER A 127 26.54 16.06 2.01
C SER A 127 27.15 16.75 0.77
N ASP A 128 27.55 17.99 0.96
CA ASP A 128 28.14 18.84 -0.08
C ASP A 128 29.40 18.23 -0.72
N TRP A 129 30.37 17.83 0.11
CA TRP A 129 31.61 17.20 -0.34
C TRP A 129 31.41 15.87 -1.07
N CYS A 130 30.25 15.23 -0.93
CA CYS A 130 29.95 13.94 -1.52
C CYS A 130 29.23 14.07 -2.87
N LEU A 131 28.21 14.93 -2.98
CA LEU A 131 27.34 14.95 -4.17
C LEU A 131 27.30 16.28 -4.93
N ASP A 132 27.73 17.40 -4.35
CA ASP A 132 27.45 18.71 -4.95
C ASP A 132 28.10 18.87 -6.33
N ALA A 133 29.28 18.28 -6.57
CA ALA A 133 29.90 18.30 -7.90
C ALA A 133 29.08 17.55 -8.97
N LEU A 134 28.31 16.52 -8.59
CA LEU A 134 27.35 15.86 -9.48
C LEU A 134 26.07 16.70 -9.60
N LEU A 135 25.56 17.22 -8.48
CA LEU A 135 24.25 17.87 -8.44
C LEU A 135 24.23 19.29 -8.99
N GLU A 136 25.33 20.03 -8.95
CA GLU A 136 25.40 21.40 -9.46
C GLU A 136 24.96 21.54 -10.93
N PRO A 137 25.53 20.79 -11.90
CA PRO A 137 25.08 20.87 -13.29
C PRO A 137 23.64 20.36 -13.47
N LEU A 138 23.22 19.38 -12.67
CA LEU A 138 21.86 18.84 -12.71
C LEU A 138 20.83 19.85 -12.17
N ALA A 139 21.16 20.59 -11.12
CA ALA A 139 20.34 21.65 -10.54
C ALA A 139 20.19 22.83 -11.50
N ALA A 140 21.26 23.17 -12.23
CA ALA A 140 21.22 24.17 -13.30
C ALA A 140 20.30 23.75 -14.45
N ALA A 141 20.31 22.46 -14.82
CA ALA A 141 19.43 21.89 -15.83
C ALA A 141 18.02 21.51 -15.31
N ARG A 142 17.78 21.61 -13.99
CA ARG A 142 16.54 21.21 -13.31
C ARG A 142 16.16 19.74 -13.52
N VAL A 143 17.16 18.86 -13.55
CA VAL A 143 16.95 17.41 -13.64
C VAL A 143 16.23 16.93 -12.37
N PRO A 144 15.11 16.21 -12.46
CA PRO A 144 14.46 15.64 -11.28
C PRO A 144 15.33 14.53 -10.68
N VAL A 145 15.53 14.61 -9.36
CA VAL A 145 16.32 13.65 -8.59
C VAL A 145 15.42 12.93 -7.61
N VAL A 146 15.26 11.62 -7.80
CA VAL A 146 14.61 10.72 -6.86
C VAL A 146 15.63 10.23 -5.85
N ILE A 147 15.37 10.44 -4.57
CA ILE A 147 16.21 9.95 -3.48
C ILE A 147 15.47 8.77 -2.86
N CYS A 148 16.02 7.57 -3.02
CA CYS A 148 15.46 6.35 -2.47
C CYS A 148 16.43 5.71 -1.48
N TYR A 149 16.02 5.61 -0.22
CA TYR A 149 16.84 5.04 0.85
C TYR A 149 16.69 3.52 0.98
N ASP A 150 16.04 2.86 0.02
CA ASP A 150 15.92 1.42 0.03
C ASP A 150 17.26 0.74 -0.21
N GLU A 151 17.46 -0.40 0.43
CA GLU A 151 18.62 -1.28 0.26
C GLU A 151 18.13 -2.70 -0.05
N ILE A 152 18.77 -3.35 -1.02
CA ILE A 152 18.55 -4.75 -1.36
C ILE A 152 19.58 -5.59 -0.58
N ALA A 153 19.22 -5.99 0.63
CA ALA A 153 20.08 -6.77 1.52
C ALA A 153 19.30 -7.77 2.38
N ARG A 154 20.02 -8.67 3.08
CA ARG A 154 19.42 -9.57 4.07
C ARG A 154 18.74 -8.75 5.18
N GLY A 155 17.45 -9.01 5.42
CA GLY A 155 16.65 -8.26 6.40
C GLY A 155 16.02 -6.96 5.86
N ALA A 156 16.12 -6.72 4.54
CA ALA A 156 15.25 -5.80 3.82
C ALA A 156 13.93 -6.48 3.41
N PRO A 157 12.85 -5.74 3.15
CA PRO A 157 12.77 -4.28 3.21
C PRO A 157 12.70 -3.72 4.63
N ARG A 158 13.13 -2.48 4.81
CA ARG A 158 12.94 -1.68 6.04
C ARG A 158 12.01 -0.49 5.71
N GLN A 159 11.58 0.22 6.74
CA GLN A 159 10.62 1.34 6.65
C GLN A 159 11.18 2.57 7.37
N ASP A 160 10.70 3.77 7.01
CA ASP A 160 11.10 5.05 7.61
C ASP A 160 12.64 5.27 7.56
N LEU A 161 13.26 5.04 6.40
CA LEU A 161 14.72 5.12 6.25
C LEU A 161 15.21 6.50 5.80
N THR A 162 14.33 7.31 5.21
CA THR A 162 14.70 8.62 4.65
C THR A 162 15.36 9.52 5.69
N ASP A 163 16.60 9.95 5.41
CA ASP A 163 17.31 10.97 6.21
C ASP A 163 16.76 12.37 5.91
N TRP A 164 15.65 12.72 6.57
CA TRP A 164 14.96 13.99 6.38
C TRP A 164 15.87 15.22 6.60
N PRO A 165 16.73 15.29 7.64
CA PRO A 165 17.72 16.36 7.78
C PRO A 165 18.61 16.52 6.53
N ALA A 166 19.15 15.43 5.99
CA ALA A 166 20.02 15.48 4.82
C ALA A 166 19.25 15.89 3.55
N VAL A 167 18.04 15.37 3.35
CA VAL A 167 17.15 15.75 2.23
C VAL A 167 16.82 17.25 2.28
N VAL A 168 16.44 17.77 3.46
CA VAL A 168 16.15 19.20 3.64
C VAL A 168 17.38 20.06 3.41
N ALA A 169 18.55 19.62 3.89
CA ALA A 169 19.80 20.33 3.64
C ALA A 169 20.12 20.40 2.13
N LEU A 170 19.98 19.29 1.40
CA LEU A 170 20.19 19.22 -0.04
C LEU A 170 19.22 20.13 -0.80
N CYS A 171 17.92 20.09 -0.47
CA CYS A 171 16.91 20.96 -1.10
C CYS A 171 17.24 22.45 -0.90
N ARG A 172 17.76 22.84 0.28
CA ARG A 172 18.14 24.22 0.58
C ARG A 172 19.41 24.66 -0.14
N ARG A 173 20.39 23.76 -0.32
CA ARG A 173 21.60 24.04 -1.12
C ARG A 173 21.25 24.22 -2.59
N TRP A 174 20.31 23.41 -3.11
CA TRP A 174 19.91 23.39 -4.52
C TRP A 174 18.42 23.70 -4.71
N PRO A 175 17.96 24.96 -4.49
CA PRO A 175 16.54 25.30 -4.51
C PRO A 175 15.87 25.15 -5.89
N THR A 176 16.64 25.05 -6.98
CA THR A 176 16.13 24.82 -8.34
C THR A 176 16.07 23.35 -8.73
N LEU A 177 16.69 22.45 -7.94
CA LEU A 177 16.70 21.01 -8.20
C LEU A 177 15.37 20.41 -7.73
N PRO A 178 14.56 19.79 -8.60
CA PRO A 178 13.39 19.05 -8.16
C PRO A 178 13.83 17.79 -7.41
N VAL A 179 13.45 17.65 -6.14
CA VAL A 179 13.80 16.52 -5.29
C VAL A 179 12.55 15.72 -4.98
N ILE A 180 12.58 14.41 -5.26
CA ILE A 180 11.48 13.49 -5.02
C ILE A 180 11.95 12.48 -3.97
N ALA A 181 11.31 12.45 -2.80
CA ALA A 181 11.59 11.45 -1.78
C ALA A 181 10.77 10.18 -2.04
N SER A 182 11.43 9.03 -2.03
CA SER A 182 10.85 7.70 -2.23
C SER A 182 11.44 6.73 -1.22
N GLU A 183 10.67 5.74 -0.80
CA GLU A 183 11.14 4.59 -0.01
C GLU A 183 10.12 3.46 -0.06
N TRP A 184 10.48 2.28 0.42
CA TRP A 184 9.62 1.10 0.44
C TRP A 184 8.37 1.32 1.30
N ARG A 185 8.51 2.03 2.43
CA ARG A 185 7.39 2.41 3.30
C ARG A 185 7.71 3.62 4.17
N ILE A 186 6.91 4.67 4.00
CA ILE A 186 6.77 5.80 4.92
C ILE A 186 5.66 5.49 5.91
N ARG A 187 6.00 5.19 7.16
CA ARG A 187 5.02 4.80 8.17
C ARG A 187 4.89 5.84 9.28
N ARG A 188 6.00 6.18 9.94
CA ARG A 188 6.05 7.00 11.17
C ARG A 188 6.60 8.40 10.93
N SER A 189 7.22 8.65 9.78
CA SER A 189 7.95 9.90 9.50
C SER A 189 7.09 11.09 9.06
N GLN A 190 5.76 10.95 9.09
CA GLN A 190 4.78 11.92 8.58
C GLN A 190 4.99 13.34 9.11
N ARG A 191 5.20 13.48 10.43
CA ARG A 191 5.39 14.79 11.06
C ARG A 191 6.68 15.46 10.59
N LEU A 192 7.72 14.69 10.28
CA LEU A 192 8.95 15.21 9.69
C LEU A 192 8.74 15.60 8.22
N ILE A 193 8.02 14.77 7.45
CA ILE A 193 7.64 15.10 6.06
C ILE A 193 6.93 16.44 5.98
N TYR A 194 5.95 16.67 6.85
CA TYR A 194 5.20 17.93 6.88
C TYR A 194 6.13 19.14 7.12
N ARG A 195 7.12 19.00 8.02
CA ARG A 195 8.12 20.03 8.25
C ARG A 195 9.10 20.20 7.08
N ALA A 196 9.43 19.13 6.39
CA ALA A 196 10.26 19.17 5.19
C ALA A 196 9.53 19.87 4.03
N LEU A 197 8.25 19.58 3.82
CA LEU A 197 7.39 20.26 2.85
C LEU A 197 7.19 21.74 3.19
N ASP A 198 7.05 22.11 4.48
CA ASP A 198 7.05 23.52 4.89
C ASP A 198 8.37 24.23 4.52
N ALA A 199 9.50 23.53 4.64
CA ALA A 199 10.83 24.11 4.46
C ALA A 199 11.32 24.16 3.00
N CYS A 200 10.85 23.26 2.13
CA CYS A 200 11.43 23.01 0.82
C CYS A 200 10.35 23.02 -0.29
N PRO A 201 10.21 24.11 -1.07
CA PRO A 201 9.25 24.21 -2.17
C PRO A 201 9.50 23.22 -3.32
N ASN A 202 10.75 22.81 -3.50
CA ASN A 202 11.22 21.88 -4.53
C ASN A 202 11.20 20.40 -4.10
N LEU A 203 10.65 20.10 -2.92
CA LEU A 203 10.49 18.74 -2.42
C LEU A 203 9.10 18.17 -2.78
N HIS A 204 9.12 16.96 -3.32
CA HIS A 204 7.95 16.15 -3.68
C HIS A 204 8.02 14.78 -2.98
N ILE A 205 6.87 14.13 -2.80
CA ILE A 205 6.75 12.78 -2.24
C ILE A 205 6.21 11.84 -3.31
N GLU A 206 6.93 10.74 -3.54
CA GLU A 206 6.47 9.62 -4.37
C GLU A 206 5.53 8.71 -3.57
N LEU A 207 4.45 8.23 -4.21
CA LEU A 207 3.32 7.62 -3.52
C LEU A 207 3.40 6.11 -3.26
N SER A 208 4.29 5.36 -3.91
CA SER A 208 4.39 3.90 -3.78
C SER A 208 4.65 3.45 -2.34
N GLY A 209 5.45 4.20 -1.59
CA GLY A 209 5.72 3.99 -0.17
C GLY A 209 4.81 4.78 0.78
N TYR A 210 3.95 5.67 0.28
CA TYR A 210 3.16 6.63 1.08
C TYR A 210 1.69 6.21 1.24
N TYR A 211 1.46 5.06 1.87
CA TYR A 211 0.13 4.48 2.03
C TYR A 211 -0.48 4.76 3.41
N LEU A 212 -0.72 6.05 3.69
CA LEU A 212 -1.25 6.51 4.97
C LEU A 212 -2.67 7.02 4.85
N TYR A 213 -3.51 6.69 5.83
CA TYR A 213 -4.91 7.10 5.84
C TYR A 213 -5.07 8.61 5.56
N ARG A 214 -5.81 8.95 4.50
CA ARG A 214 -6.06 10.31 4.02
C ARG A 214 -4.81 11.16 3.74
N GLY A 215 -3.66 10.53 3.51
CA GLY A 215 -2.39 11.22 3.30
C GLY A 215 -2.39 12.08 2.03
N ILE A 216 -2.98 11.59 0.93
CA ILE A 216 -3.09 12.34 -0.33
C ILE A 216 -3.94 13.59 -0.14
N GLU A 217 -5.10 13.44 0.48
CA GLU A 217 -6.03 14.53 0.78
C GLU A 217 -5.35 15.59 1.66
N TYR A 218 -4.68 15.16 2.74
CA TYR A 218 -4.04 16.07 3.67
C TYR A 218 -2.88 16.86 3.04
N ILE A 219 -2.00 16.18 2.29
CA ILE A 219 -0.89 16.87 1.63
C ILE A 219 -1.41 17.83 0.55
N THR A 220 -2.37 17.37 -0.27
CA THR A 220 -2.96 18.18 -1.34
C THR A 220 -3.62 19.44 -0.77
N GLY A 221 -4.42 19.31 0.29
CA GLY A 221 -5.12 20.44 0.89
C GLY A 221 -4.20 21.47 1.56
N ARG A 222 -2.99 21.07 1.98
CA ARG A 222 -2.08 21.94 2.72
C ARG A 222 -0.92 22.51 1.90
N TRP A 223 -0.34 21.72 0.99
CA TRP A 223 0.81 22.15 0.16
C TRP A 223 0.55 22.10 -1.35
N GLY A 224 -0.62 21.60 -1.78
CA GLY A 224 -1.01 21.48 -3.17
C GLY A 224 -0.65 20.13 -3.80
N ALA A 225 -1.42 19.77 -4.84
CA ALA A 225 -1.23 18.53 -5.60
C ALA A 225 0.14 18.42 -6.27
N ASP A 226 0.80 19.56 -6.54
CA ASP A 226 2.13 19.62 -7.14
C ASP A 226 3.22 18.92 -6.30
N ARG A 227 2.96 18.65 -5.02
CA ARG A 227 3.92 18.02 -4.09
C ARG A 227 3.87 16.50 -4.08
N LEU A 228 2.97 15.89 -4.83
CA LEU A 228 2.82 14.43 -4.89
C LEU A 228 3.09 13.92 -6.30
N ILE A 229 3.75 12.77 -6.39
CA ILE A 229 4.07 12.09 -7.65
C ILE A 229 3.56 10.65 -7.56
N PHE A 230 2.75 10.24 -8.53
CA PHE A 230 2.33 8.85 -8.65
C PHE A 230 3.52 7.94 -9.01
N GLY A 231 3.64 6.83 -8.28
CA GLY A 231 4.44 5.70 -8.71
C GLY A 231 3.99 4.41 -8.02
N SER A 232 4.44 3.27 -8.54
CA SER A 232 4.01 1.95 -8.07
C SER A 232 5.11 1.10 -7.43
N ASN A 233 6.38 1.39 -7.72
CA ASN A 233 7.51 0.50 -7.38
C ASN A 233 7.32 -0.91 -7.94
N TRP A 234 6.77 -1.02 -9.15
CA TRP A 234 6.65 -2.29 -9.88
C TRP A 234 8.04 -2.91 -10.09
N PRO A 235 8.24 -4.24 -9.95
CA PRO A 235 7.28 -5.28 -9.60
C PRO A 235 7.28 -5.60 -8.09
N THR A 236 7.95 -4.80 -7.24
CA THR A 236 7.98 -5.03 -5.79
C THR A 236 6.56 -4.98 -5.23
N PHE A 237 5.79 -3.98 -5.66
CA PHE A 237 4.33 -3.97 -5.53
C PHE A 237 3.68 -4.12 -6.93
N GLY A 238 2.41 -3.78 -7.04
CA GLY A 238 1.74 -3.57 -8.32
C GLY A 238 1.08 -2.19 -8.37
N HIS A 239 0.72 -1.74 -9.58
CA HIS A 239 0.07 -0.44 -9.78
C HIS A 239 -1.22 -0.27 -8.97
N GLY A 240 -1.94 -1.36 -8.70
CA GLY A 240 -3.29 -1.33 -8.17
C GLY A 240 -3.44 -0.60 -6.83
N GLN A 241 -2.47 -0.75 -5.92
CA GLN A 241 -2.50 -0.12 -4.59
C GLN A 241 -2.50 1.42 -4.69
N THR A 242 -1.46 1.99 -5.30
CA THR A 242 -1.33 3.45 -5.44
C THR A 242 -2.39 4.01 -6.38
N LEU A 243 -2.68 3.32 -7.49
CA LEU A 243 -3.64 3.79 -8.49
C LEU A 243 -5.05 3.88 -7.92
N ALA A 244 -5.52 2.83 -7.23
CA ALA A 244 -6.83 2.87 -6.58
C ALA A 244 -6.90 3.96 -5.51
N THR A 245 -5.82 4.12 -4.73
CA THR A 245 -5.74 5.15 -3.69
C THR A 245 -5.88 6.55 -4.28
N LEU A 246 -5.13 6.88 -5.34
CA LEU A 246 -5.21 8.18 -5.99
C LEU A 246 -6.53 8.39 -6.74
N ALA A 247 -6.95 7.42 -7.54
CA ALA A 247 -8.18 7.52 -8.33
C ALA A 247 -9.41 7.73 -7.44
N ARG A 248 -9.38 7.12 -6.24
CA ARG A 248 -10.41 7.27 -5.22
C ARG A 248 -10.03 8.22 -4.07
N ALA A 249 -9.08 9.13 -4.24
CA ALA A 249 -8.85 10.18 -3.25
C ALA A 249 -10.00 11.23 -3.26
N GLU A 250 -10.31 11.82 -2.12
CA GLU A 250 -11.30 12.91 -2.00
C GLU A 250 -10.70 14.27 -2.35
N ILE A 251 -10.22 14.40 -3.59
CA ILE A 251 -9.64 15.63 -4.16
C ILE A 251 -10.23 15.89 -5.56
N SER A 252 -9.99 17.08 -6.11
CA SER A 252 -10.51 17.45 -7.43
C SER A 252 -9.95 16.56 -8.54
N LEU A 253 -10.68 16.40 -9.65
CA LEU A 253 -10.18 15.64 -10.81
C LEU A 253 -8.89 16.27 -11.40
N ALA A 254 -8.76 17.59 -11.33
CA ALA A 254 -7.55 18.29 -11.78
C ALA A 254 -6.35 17.90 -10.91
N ASP A 255 -6.52 17.91 -9.58
CA ASP A 255 -5.46 17.47 -8.65
C ASP A 255 -5.10 15.99 -8.86
N LYS A 256 -6.08 15.11 -9.11
CA LYS A 256 -5.80 13.71 -9.44
C LYS A 256 -4.92 13.58 -10.69
N ARG A 257 -5.19 14.36 -11.74
CA ARG A 257 -4.39 14.37 -12.98
C ARG A 257 -2.98 14.91 -12.77
N HIS A 258 -2.87 15.98 -11.98
CA HIS A 258 -1.57 16.53 -11.59
C HIS A 258 -0.69 15.46 -10.95
N ILE A 259 -1.21 14.79 -9.92
CA ILE A 259 -0.49 13.76 -9.19
C ILE A 259 -0.24 12.52 -10.06
N ALA A 260 -1.23 12.11 -10.87
CA ALA A 260 -1.17 10.90 -11.68
C ALA A 260 -0.10 10.95 -12.76
N GLY A 261 0.21 12.13 -13.33
CA GLY A 261 1.26 12.22 -14.34
C GLY A 261 1.71 13.62 -14.72
N ASP A 262 0.86 14.66 -14.64
CA ASP A 262 1.25 15.98 -15.18
C ASP A 262 2.41 16.61 -14.41
N ASN A 263 2.50 16.35 -13.10
CA ASN A 263 3.64 16.78 -12.29
C ASN A 263 4.95 16.20 -12.83
N LEU A 264 5.00 14.88 -13.03
CA LEU A 264 6.22 14.23 -13.47
C LEU A 264 6.55 14.56 -14.93
N ARG A 265 5.57 14.63 -15.83
CA ARG A 265 5.78 15.10 -17.21
C ARG A 265 6.40 16.50 -17.25
N ARG A 266 5.91 17.42 -16.40
CA ARG A 266 6.47 18.78 -16.28
C ARG A 266 7.92 18.77 -15.79
N LEU A 267 8.26 17.88 -14.84
CA LEU A 267 9.63 17.73 -14.36
C LEU A 267 10.55 17.11 -15.43
N MET A 268 10.08 16.13 -16.19
CA MET A 268 10.84 15.47 -17.25
C MET A 268 11.06 16.36 -18.49
N HIS A 269 10.38 17.50 -18.60
CA HIS A 269 10.53 18.40 -19.74
C HIS A 269 11.97 18.89 -19.98
N TRP A 270 12.84 18.80 -18.98
CA TRP A 270 14.27 19.16 -19.09
C TRP A 270 15.02 18.42 -20.21
N CYS A 271 14.59 17.20 -20.56
CA CYS A 271 15.17 16.36 -21.61
C CYS A 271 14.26 16.16 -22.83
N GLU A 272 13.14 16.90 -22.90
CA GLU A 272 12.18 16.87 -24.01
C GLU A 272 11.75 15.45 -24.44
N PRO A 273 11.26 14.60 -23.51
CA PRO A 273 10.80 13.27 -23.85
C PRO A 273 9.55 13.32 -24.74
N VAL A 274 9.31 12.25 -25.48
CA VAL A 274 8.09 12.11 -26.29
C VAL A 274 7.02 11.45 -25.44
N HIS A 275 5.94 12.17 -25.14
CA HIS A 275 4.77 11.62 -24.46
C HIS A 275 3.71 11.16 -25.47
N PRO A 276 3.48 9.85 -25.66
CA PRO A 276 2.51 9.36 -26.63
C PRO A 276 1.07 9.64 -26.16
N GLN A 277 0.16 9.81 -27.12
CA GLN A 277 -1.27 9.70 -26.84
C GLN A 277 -1.61 8.22 -26.67
N VAL A 278 -1.97 7.82 -25.45
CA VAL A 278 -2.29 6.43 -25.13
C VAL A 278 -3.80 6.27 -25.03
N GLN A 279 -4.37 5.45 -25.89
CA GLN A 279 -5.76 5.03 -25.74
C GLN A 279 -5.82 3.85 -24.77
N LEU A 280 -6.29 4.09 -23.55
CA LEU A 280 -6.43 3.03 -22.55
C LEU A 280 -7.54 2.04 -22.95
N SER A 281 -7.27 0.75 -22.75
CA SER A 281 -8.26 -0.32 -22.90
C SER A 281 -9.44 -0.12 -21.95
N ALA A 282 -10.64 -0.53 -22.37
CA ALA A 282 -11.79 -0.57 -21.48
C ALA A 282 -11.49 -1.45 -20.24
N PRO A 283 -12.02 -1.12 -19.04
CA PRO A 283 -11.85 -1.95 -17.87
C PRO A 283 -12.35 -3.38 -18.14
N ALA A 284 -11.56 -4.38 -17.75
CA ALA A 284 -11.89 -5.79 -18.00
C ALA A 284 -13.17 -6.26 -17.28
N ASP A 285 -13.48 -5.65 -16.13
CA ASP A 285 -14.67 -5.93 -15.35
C ASP A 285 -15.08 -4.69 -14.50
N PRO A 286 -16.25 -4.72 -13.82
CA PRO A 286 -16.69 -3.60 -12.98
C PRO A 286 -15.78 -3.27 -11.80
N TYR A 287 -14.99 -4.21 -11.29
CA TYR A 287 -14.05 -3.98 -10.19
C TYR A 287 -12.79 -3.25 -10.67
N VAL A 288 -12.27 -3.59 -11.85
CA VAL A 288 -11.22 -2.80 -12.51
C VAL A 288 -11.70 -1.38 -12.76
N ALA A 289 -12.96 -1.20 -13.16
CA ALA A 289 -13.54 0.13 -13.33
C ALA A 289 -13.56 0.92 -12.00
N ILE A 290 -13.94 0.28 -10.88
CA ILE A 290 -13.89 0.90 -9.54
C ILE A 290 -12.44 1.25 -9.15
N GLY A 291 -11.48 0.37 -9.44
CA GLY A 291 -10.05 0.61 -9.19
C GLY A 291 -9.53 1.83 -9.96
N ARG A 292 -10.06 2.08 -11.16
CA ARG A 292 -9.79 3.28 -11.96
C ARG A 292 -10.61 4.52 -11.55
N GLY A 293 -11.40 4.43 -10.47
CA GLY A 293 -12.13 5.56 -9.90
C GLY A 293 -13.61 5.65 -10.30
N ALA A 294 -14.19 4.62 -10.94
CA ALA A 294 -15.64 4.58 -11.17
C ALA A 294 -16.41 4.49 -9.83
N PRO A 295 -17.62 5.07 -9.75
CA PRO A 295 -18.49 4.94 -8.57
C PRO A 295 -18.81 3.48 -8.22
N VAL A 296 -18.95 3.19 -6.93
CA VAL A 296 -19.35 1.86 -6.45
C VAL A 296 -20.87 1.73 -6.49
N ALA A 297 -21.39 0.91 -7.41
CA ALA A 297 -22.80 0.58 -7.45
C ALA A 297 -23.21 -0.24 -6.21
N ALA A 298 -24.46 -0.11 -5.75
CA ALA A 298 -24.96 -0.78 -4.53
C ALA A 298 -24.71 -2.30 -4.50
N LYS A 299 -24.85 -2.99 -5.65
CA LYS A 299 -24.61 -4.44 -5.77
C LYS A 299 -23.13 -4.86 -5.70
N LEU A 300 -22.21 -3.89 -5.78
CA LEU A 300 -20.76 -4.11 -5.77
C LEU A 300 -20.11 -3.60 -4.48
N ARG A 301 -20.89 -3.25 -3.46
CA ARG A 301 -20.37 -2.77 -2.17
C ARG A 301 -19.59 -3.85 -1.43
N PHE A 302 -18.67 -3.37 -0.61
CA PHE A 302 -17.65 -4.16 0.07
C PHE A 302 -17.99 -4.32 1.55
N THR A 303 -17.46 -5.37 2.16
CA THR A 303 -17.40 -5.50 3.63
C THR A 303 -15.96 -5.74 4.05
N ASP A 304 -15.56 -5.14 5.15
CA ASP A 304 -14.17 -5.09 5.57
C ASP A 304 -13.99 -5.80 6.93
N CYS A 305 -13.09 -6.78 7.00
CA CYS A 305 -12.87 -7.55 8.22
C CYS A 305 -11.82 -6.96 9.17
N HIS A 306 -11.16 -5.87 8.82
CA HIS A 306 -9.99 -5.36 9.53
C HIS A 306 -9.96 -3.83 9.51
N GLY A 307 -10.33 -3.19 10.62
CA GLY A 307 -10.23 -1.74 10.74
C GLY A 307 -9.90 -1.24 12.15
N HIS A 308 -9.08 -0.21 12.22
CA HIS A 308 -8.83 0.53 13.45
C HIS A 308 -9.78 1.74 13.60
N LEU A 309 -10.07 2.09 14.85
CA LEU A 309 -10.77 3.30 15.25
C LEU A 309 -10.03 4.05 16.37
N GLY A 310 -10.49 5.28 16.62
CA GLY A 310 -10.02 6.15 17.70
C GLY A 310 -9.42 7.45 17.20
N GLY A 311 -9.14 7.57 15.90
CA GLY A 311 -8.72 8.82 15.24
C GLY A 311 -7.38 9.40 15.69
N LYS A 312 -6.68 8.71 16.60
CA LYS A 312 -5.42 9.12 17.19
C LYS A 312 -4.52 7.90 17.37
N ALA A 313 -3.24 8.08 17.07
CA ALA A 313 -2.21 7.08 17.29
C ALA A 313 -0.88 7.77 17.61
N CYS A 314 -0.02 7.09 18.38
CA CYS A 314 1.32 7.60 18.71
C CYS A 314 2.25 7.60 17.48
N HIS A 315 2.08 6.63 16.58
CA HIS A 315 2.94 6.46 15.40
C HIS A 315 2.47 7.23 14.16
N TYR A 316 1.17 7.54 14.08
CA TYR A 316 0.56 8.13 12.89
C TYR A 316 0.00 9.52 13.18
N HIS A 317 -0.07 10.36 12.17
CA HIS A 317 -1.06 11.41 12.08
C HIS A 317 -2.24 10.84 11.29
N ILE A 318 -3.45 11.00 11.81
CA ILE A 318 -4.68 10.47 11.21
C ILE A 318 -5.56 11.68 10.88
N PRO A 319 -5.44 12.25 9.67
CA PRO A 319 -6.31 13.33 9.21
C PRO A 319 -7.77 12.86 9.22
N ASP A 320 -8.68 13.73 9.65
CA ASP A 320 -10.13 13.45 9.71
C ASP A 320 -10.44 12.08 10.33
N GLY A 321 -9.72 11.72 11.39
CA GLY A 321 -9.84 10.43 12.07
C GLY A 321 -11.05 10.30 13.00
N ASP A 322 -11.89 11.34 13.10
CA ASP A 322 -13.11 11.27 13.89
C ASP A 322 -14.13 10.29 13.30
N LEU A 323 -15.09 9.88 14.13
CA LEU A 323 -16.05 8.84 13.78
C LEU A 323 -16.93 9.24 12.58
N ASP A 324 -17.38 10.49 12.51
CA ASP A 324 -18.31 10.94 11.47
C ASP A 324 -17.59 11.03 10.12
N ALA A 325 -16.35 11.52 10.12
CA ALA A 325 -15.47 11.49 8.97
C ALA A 325 -15.15 10.07 8.51
N THR A 326 -14.93 9.16 9.45
CA THR A 326 -14.72 7.74 9.16
C THR A 326 -15.94 7.13 8.47
N VAL A 327 -17.16 7.39 8.96
CA VAL A 327 -18.40 6.90 8.31
C VAL A 327 -18.58 7.48 6.91
N ARG A 328 -18.27 8.77 6.70
CA ARG A 328 -18.27 9.37 5.36
C ARG A 328 -17.27 8.68 4.42
N GLU A 329 -16.08 8.34 4.92
CA GLU A 329 -15.08 7.61 4.14
C GLU A 329 -15.55 6.20 3.77
N LEU A 330 -16.17 5.45 4.70
CA LEU A 330 -16.75 4.14 4.40
C LEU A 330 -17.79 4.24 3.27
N GLU A 331 -18.71 5.21 3.36
CA GLU A 331 -19.76 5.42 2.36
C GLU A 331 -19.15 5.73 0.99
N ARG A 332 -18.20 6.67 0.94
CA ARG A 332 -17.51 7.11 -0.28
C ARG A 332 -16.71 5.98 -0.93
N GLN A 333 -16.10 5.13 -0.12
CA GLN A 333 -15.35 3.97 -0.58
C GLN A 333 -16.26 2.78 -0.94
N GLY A 334 -17.55 2.84 -0.62
CA GLY A 334 -18.50 1.76 -0.89
C GLY A 334 -18.40 0.58 0.10
N VAL A 335 -17.81 0.80 1.27
CA VAL A 335 -17.78 -0.18 2.37
C VAL A 335 -19.08 -0.06 3.16
N GLU A 336 -19.88 -1.13 3.17
CA GLU A 336 -21.19 -1.12 3.83
C GLU A 336 -21.09 -1.44 5.32
N GLN A 337 -20.18 -2.34 5.69
CA GLN A 337 -19.98 -2.78 7.06
C GLN A 337 -18.51 -3.15 7.28
N ILE A 338 -17.98 -2.84 8.47
CA ILE A 338 -16.59 -3.11 8.84
C ILE A 338 -16.47 -3.68 10.26
N CYS A 339 -15.59 -4.67 10.43
CA CYS A 339 -15.14 -5.15 11.73
C CYS A 339 -14.08 -4.22 12.30
N VAL A 340 -14.30 -3.70 13.51
CA VAL A 340 -13.47 -2.64 14.09
C VAL A 340 -12.98 -2.93 15.49
N PHE A 341 -11.78 -2.48 15.77
CA PHE A 341 -11.16 -2.42 17.09
C PHE A 341 -10.34 -1.13 17.19
N SER A 342 -9.83 -0.79 18.37
CA SER A 342 -9.19 0.52 18.57
C SER A 342 -7.68 0.49 18.36
N PHE A 343 -7.10 1.63 17.96
CA PHE A 343 -5.65 1.84 18.07
C PHE A 343 -5.17 1.95 19.52
N ALA A 344 -5.99 2.54 20.40
CA ALA A 344 -5.62 2.70 21.81
C ALA A 344 -5.33 1.36 22.48
N GLY A 345 -6.13 0.33 22.21
CA GLY A 345 -5.91 -1.01 22.74
C GLY A 345 -4.72 -1.75 22.13
N VAL A 346 -4.34 -1.41 20.89
CA VAL A 346 -3.14 -1.98 20.25
C VAL A 346 -1.87 -1.53 20.95
N PHE A 347 -1.78 -0.23 21.26
CA PHE A 347 -0.55 0.38 21.76
C PHE A 347 -0.54 0.62 23.28
N SER A 348 -1.69 0.51 23.96
CA SER A 348 -1.82 0.91 25.36
C SER A 348 -3.02 0.23 26.04
N ASP A 349 -3.98 1.02 26.53
CA ASP A 349 -5.13 0.57 27.33
C ASP A 349 -6.27 0.06 26.44
N GLU A 350 -6.45 -1.27 26.45
CA GLU A 350 -7.52 -1.95 25.76
C GLU A 350 -8.92 -1.59 26.25
N ARG A 351 -9.10 -1.22 27.53
CA ARG A 351 -10.41 -0.86 28.07
C ARG A 351 -10.89 0.47 27.51
N HIS A 352 -10.03 1.49 27.55
CA HIS A 352 -10.29 2.77 26.91
C HIS A 352 -10.56 2.59 25.41
N GLY A 353 -9.77 1.72 24.78
CA GLY A 353 -9.95 1.35 23.39
C GLY A 353 -11.31 0.74 23.07
N ASN A 354 -11.74 -0.25 23.87
CA ASN A 354 -13.01 -0.94 23.68
C ASN A 354 -14.21 0.00 23.92
N ASP A 355 -14.08 1.01 24.81
CA ASP A 355 -15.12 2.04 25.01
C ASP A 355 -15.34 2.89 23.75
N LEU A 356 -14.26 3.27 23.06
CA LEU A 356 -14.34 4.00 21.80
C LEU A 356 -15.04 3.19 20.71
N VAL A 357 -14.78 1.88 20.66
CA VAL A 357 -15.40 0.96 19.70
C VAL A 357 -16.88 0.75 20.03
N ALA A 358 -17.21 0.57 21.31
CA ALA A 358 -18.59 0.45 21.79
C ALA A 358 -19.41 1.69 21.44
N GLU A 359 -18.84 2.88 21.62
CA GLU A 359 -19.49 4.14 21.23
C GLU A 359 -19.73 4.22 19.71
N ALA A 360 -18.78 3.76 18.90
CA ALA A 360 -18.94 3.69 17.44
C ALA A 360 -20.08 2.73 17.04
N VAL A 361 -20.12 1.54 17.63
CA VAL A 361 -21.20 0.55 17.42
C VAL A 361 -22.55 1.12 17.86
N ARG A 362 -22.62 1.81 19.00
CA ARG A 362 -23.86 2.42 19.51
C ARG A 362 -24.39 3.51 18.59
N ARG A 363 -23.51 4.33 18.01
CA ARG A 363 -23.89 5.46 17.14
C ARG A 363 -24.21 5.03 15.70
N TYR A 364 -23.52 4.02 15.17
CA TYR A 364 -23.68 3.53 13.79
C TYR A 364 -23.71 1.99 13.75
N PRO A 365 -24.73 1.35 14.38
CA PRO A 365 -24.79 -0.11 14.54
C PRO A 365 -24.88 -0.88 13.22
N GLU A 366 -25.33 -0.23 12.14
CA GLU A 366 -25.40 -0.80 10.80
C GLU A 366 -24.06 -0.76 10.05
N ARG A 367 -23.10 0.05 10.51
CA ARG A 367 -21.76 0.18 9.89
C ARG A 367 -20.69 -0.64 10.60
N PHE A 368 -20.78 -0.78 11.92
CA PHE A 368 -19.69 -1.33 12.73
C PHE A 368 -20.02 -2.65 13.39
N VAL A 369 -19.13 -3.62 13.24
CA VAL A 369 -19.05 -4.82 14.08
C VAL A 369 -17.87 -4.64 15.02
N GLY A 370 -18.15 -4.25 16.25
CA GLY A 370 -17.10 -4.00 17.24
C GLY A 370 -16.51 -5.29 17.79
N PHE A 371 -15.18 -5.35 17.86
CA PHE A 371 -14.44 -6.44 18.48
C PHE A 371 -13.84 -5.99 19.81
N THR A 372 -13.95 -6.82 20.83
CA THR A 372 -13.25 -6.64 22.10
C THR A 372 -11.77 -6.96 21.88
N LEU A 373 -10.92 -5.94 21.96
CA LEU A 373 -9.48 -6.13 21.95
C LEU A 373 -9.03 -6.61 23.33
N LEU A 374 -8.20 -7.66 23.36
CA LEU A 374 -7.61 -8.17 24.58
C LEU A 374 -6.08 -8.01 24.58
N ASN A 375 -5.54 -7.85 25.79
CA ASN A 375 -4.11 -7.89 26.04
C ASN A 375 -3.79 -9.09 26.93
N PRO A 376 -3.13 -10.15 26.42
CA PRO A 376 -2.84 -11.36 27.19
C PRO A 376 -2.01 -11.13 28.46
N HIS A 377 -1.24 -10.03 28.55
CA HIS A 377 -0.50 -9.68 29.78
C HIS A 377 -1.39 -9.35 30.98
N ARG A 378 -2.69 -9.14 30.79
CA ARG A 378 -3.64 -8.94 31.90
C ARG A 378 -4.01 -10.24 32.60
N GLY A 379 -3.74 -11.38 31.96
CA GLY A 379 -4.09 -12.71 32.42
C GLY A 379 -5.59 -13.01 32.30
N CYS A 380 -5.89 -14.31 32.38
CA CYS A 380 -7.23 -14.87 32.21
C CYS A 380 -8.38 -14.11 32.90
N ALA A 381 -8.27 -13.80 34.20
CA ALA A 381 -9.39 -13.21 34.95
C ALA A 381 -9.77 -11.78 34.52
N GLU A 382 -8.80 -10.97 34.09
CA GLU A 382 -9.07 -9.64 33.53
C GLU A 382 -9.58 -9.73 32.09
N MET A 383 -9.02 -10.65 31.28
CA MET A 383 -9.49 -10.86 29.91
C MET A 383 -10.95 -11.31 29.86
N VAL A 384 -11.36 -12.24 30.73
CA VAL A 384 -12.77 -12.67 30.82
C VAL A 384 -13.67 -11.50 31.24
N ARG A 385 -13.27 -10.71 32.23
CA ARG A 385 -14.04 -9.52 32.64
C ARG A 385 -14.19 -8.51 31.51
N GLU A 386 -13.15 -8.31 30.71
CA GLU A 386 -13.22 -7.39 29.57
C GLU A 386 -14.07 -7.96 28.43
N LEU A 387 -14.05 -9.27 28.21
CA LEU A 387 -14.96 -9.95 27.27
C LEU A 387 -16.42 -9.81 27.68
N GLU A 388 -16.74 -10.06 28.95
CA GLU A 388 -18.09 -9.86 29.51
C GLU A 388 -18.55 -8.40 29.35
N ARG A 389 -17.66 -7.45 29.64
CA ARG A 389 -17.94 -6.02 29.49
C ARG A 389 -18.16 -5.63 28.03
N GLY A 390 -17.30 -6.11 27.12
CA GLY A 390 -17.45 -5.89 25.69
C GLY A 390 -18.77 -6.44 25.14
N ALA A 391 -19.14 -7.66 25.54
CA ALA A 391 -20.41 -8.27 25.16
C ALA A 391 -21.61 -7.47 25.68
N ALA A 392 -21.56 -7.00 26.93
CA ALA A 392 -22.60 -6.13 27.51
C ALA A 392 -22.73 -4.77 26.77
N MET A 393 -21.66 -4.31 26.12
CA MET A 393 -21.64 -3.10 25.28
C MET A 393 -22.01 -3.36 23.81
N GLY A 394 -22.30 -4.61 23.43
CA GLY A 394 -22.66 -4.98 22.06
C GLY A 394 -21.49 -5.27 21.13
N LEU A 395 -20.28 -5.52 21.67
CA LEU A 395 -19.13 -6.01 20.89
C LEU A 395 -19.32 -7.51 20.62
N ARG A 396 -19.14 -7.93 19.36
CA ARG A 396 -19.54 -9.26 18.85
C ARG A 396 -18.40 -10.04 18.19
N GLY A 397 -17.17 -9.75 18.58
CA GLY A 397 -15.98 -10.49 18.17
C GLY A 397 -14.78 -10.14 19.03
N ILE A 398 -13.64 -10.75 18.76
CA ILE A 398 -12.42 -10.60 19.55
C ILE A 398 -11.27 -10.18 18.65
N LYS A 399 -10.46 -9.22 19.12
CA LYS A 399 -9.17 -8.86 18.52
C LYS A 399 -8.03 -9.29 19.44
N LEU A 400 -7.06 -9.99 18.85
CA LEU A 400 -5.76 -10.28 19.45
C LEU A 400 -4.63 -9.66 18.62
N ILE A 401 -3.58 -9.20 19.32
CA ILE A 401 -2.36 -8.68 18.71
C ILE A 401 -1.10 -8.91 19.58
N PRO A 402 -0.87 -10.14 20.07
CA PRO A 402 0.25 -10.49 20.95
C PRO A 402 1.61 -10.09 20.40
N HIS A 403 1.81 -10.15 19.07
CA HIS A 403 3.02 -9.67 18.39
C HIS A 403 3.42 -8.24 18.80
N TYR A 404 2.50 -7.27 18.77
CA TYR A 404 2.80 -5.88 19.16
C TYR A 404 2.95 -5.72 20.68
N GLN A 405 2.34 -6.61 21.44
CA GLN A 405 2.38 -6.62 22.90
C GLN A 405 3.58 -7.42 23.43
N ASN A 406 4.43 -7.97 22.55
CA ASN A 406 5.55 -8.85 22.89
C ASN A 406 5.13 -10.01 23.82
N TYR A 407 3.94 -10.57 23.58
CA TYR A 407 3.44 -11.76 24.26
C TYR A 407 3.66 -12.98 23.34
N PRO A 408 4.03 -14.16 23.87
CA PRO A 408 4.22 -15.35 23.04
C PRO A 408 2.93 -15.79 22.33
N GLU A 409 3.01 -16.04 21.02
CA GLU A 409 1.85 -16.49 20.21
C GLU A 409 1.23 -17.81 20.72
N GLN A 410 2.02 -18.63 21.42
CA GLN A 410 1.58 -19.90 22.00
C GLN A 410 1.34 -19.82 23.51
N GLY A 411 1.25 -18.61 24.07
CA GLY A 411 1.02 -18.41 25.51
C GLY A 411 -0.39 -18.86 25.93
N ALA A 412 -0.52 -19.29 27.17
CA ALA A 412 -1.74 -19.92 27.68
C ALA A 412 -2.98 -19.00 27.64
N ASP A 413 -2.80 -17.68 27.72
CA ASP A 413 -3.94 -16.76 27.73
C ASP A 413 -4.56 -16.56 26.33
N ILE A 414 -3.91 -17.03 25.26
CA ILE A 414 -4.52 -17.08 23.91
C ILE A 414 -5.74 -18.01 23.91
N ASP A 415 -5.70 -19.10 24.69
CA ASP A 415 -6.81 -20.04 24.85
C ASP A 415 -8.04 -19.40 25.52
N VAL A 416 -7.87 -18.30 26.27
CA VAL A 416 -8.99 -17.59 26.91
C VAL A 416 -9.92 -17.00 25.86
N ALA A 417 -9.36 -16.31 24.88
CA ALA A 417 -10.11 -15.78 23.74
C ALA A 417 -10.73 -16.90 22.89
N CYS A 418 -9.97 -17.98 22.64
CA CYS A 418 -10.44 -19.11 21.85
C CYS A 418 -11.62 -19.84 22.49
N ARG A 419 -11.56 -20.06 23.79
CA ARG A 419 -12.64 -20.68 24.58
C ARG A 419 -13.89 -19.82 24.59
N TRP A 420 -13.74 -18.52 24.86
CA TRP A 420 -14.87 -17.60 24.81
C TRP A 420 -15.56 -17.63 23.45
N ALA A 421 -14.78 -17.51 22.36
CA ALA A 421 -15.34 -17.52 21.02
C ALA A 421 -15.97 -18.87 20.66
N HIS A 422 -15.45 -19.98 21.18
CA HIS A 422 -16.07 -21.29 21.01
C HIS A 422 -17.44 -21.35 21.68
N GLU A 423 -17.53 -20.92 22.94
CA GLU A 423 -18.76 -20.95 23.74
C GLU A 423 -19.84 -20.03 23.17
N HIS A 424 -19.43 -18.89 22.59
CA HIS A 424 -20.33 -17.87 22.06
C HIS A 424 -20.48 -17.92 20.52
N ARG A 425 -19.80 -18.87 19.86
CA ARG A 425 -19.69 -18.96 18.39
C ARG A 425 -19.26 -17.63 17.75
N GLN A 426 -18.19 -17.02 18.25
CA GLN A 426 -17.71 -15.71 17.81
C GLN A 426 -16.50 -15.75 16.88
N ILE A 427 -16.25 -14.62 16.22
CA ILE A 427 -15.07 -14.36 15.41
C ILE A 427 -13.90 -13.94 16.31
N ILE A 428 -12.72 -14.49 16.04
CA ILE A 428 -11.44 -14.00 16.53
C ILE A 428 -10.59 -13.59 15.35
N LEU A 429 -10.21 -12.32 15.31
CA LEU A 429 -9.17 -11.84 14.43
C LEU A 429 -7.89 -11.69 15.25
N ASN A 430 -6.88 -12.50 14.94
CA ASN A 430 -5.56 -12.38 15.55
C ASN A 430 -4.56 -11.90 14.50
N HIS A 431 -3.66 -10.99 14.86
CA HIS A 431 -2.66 -10.44 13.95
C HIS A 431 -1.81 -11.53 13.28
N TYR A 432 -1.39 -12.53 14.06
CA TYR A 432 -0.70 -13.73 13.60
C TYR A 432 -1.04 -14.88 14.55
N TRP A 433 -1.22 -16.10 14.03
CA TRP A 433 -1.62 -17.26 14.86
C TRP A 433 -0.44 -18.14 15.28
N GLY A 434 0.79 -17.76 14.94
CA GLY A 434 1.96 -18.62 15.17
C GLY A 434 2.04 -19.79 14.19
N PRO A 435 2.86 -20.79 14.48
CA PRO A 435 3.05 -21.95 13.60
C PRO A 435 1.75 -22.71 13.33
N ALA A 436 1.61 -23.28 12.13
CA ALA A 436 0.40 -24.02 11.73
C ALA A 436 -0.05 -25.12 12.73
N ALA A 437 0.89 -25.82 13.38
CA ALA A 437 0.58 -26.83 14.39
C ALA A 437 -0.14 -26.26 15.63
N HIS A 438 0.18 -25.02 16.02
CA HIS A 438 -0.51 -24.33 17.11
C HIS A 438 -1.95 -24.01 16.73
N LEU A 439 -2.18 -23.46 15.54
CA LEU A 439 -3.52 -23.18 15.04
C LEU A 439 -4.34 -24.46 14.79
N ALA A 440 -3.70 -25.55 14.38
CA ALA A 440 -4.34 -26.86 14.25
C ALA A 440 -4.86 -27.39 15.60
N ARG A 441 -4.10 -27.16 16.69
CA ARG A 441 -4.54 -27.46 18.05
C ARG A 441 -5.76 -26.61 18.43
N LEU A 442 -5.66 -25.29 18.26
CA LEU A 442 -6.75 -24.37 18.60
C LEU A 442 -8.05 -24.69 17.85
N THR A 443 -7.99 -24.89 16.54
CA THR A 443 -9.17 -25.20 15.72
C THR A 443 -9.79 -26.56 16.05
N ARG A 444 -9.02 -27.51 16.60
CA ARG A 444 -9.53 -28.79 17.09
C ARG A 444 -10.18 -28.66 18.47
N ASP A 445 -9.54 -27.94 19.39
CA ASP A 445 -9.99 -27.83 20.78
C ASP A 445 -11.20 -26.87 20.89
N TYR A 446 -11.30 -25.89 19.99
CA TYR A 446 -12.31 -24.82 19.98
C TYR A 446 -13.03 -24.71 18.62
N PRO A 447 -13.69 -25.77 18.12
CA PRO A 447 -14.19 -25.85 16.74
C PRO A 447 -15.34 -24.90 16.39
N ASN A 448 -16.05 -24.37 17.39
CA ASN A 448 -17.15 -23.42 17.21
C ASN A 448 -16.69 -21.96 17.05
N ALA A 449 -15.42 -21.64 17.29
CA ALA A 449 -14.88 -20.31 17.03
C ALA A 449 -14.60 -20.11 15.53
N CYS A 450 -14.64 -18.86 15.05
CA CYS A 450 -14.17 -18.51 13.71
C CYS A 450 -12.82 -17.79 13.79
N TYR A 451 -11.83 -18.32 13.09
CA TYR A 451 -10.45 -17.82 13.10
C TYR A 451 -10.19 -16.97 11.86
N ILE A 452 -9.69 -15.76 12.07
CA ILE A 452 -9.20 -14.88 11.01
C ILE A 452 -7.72 -14.58 11.29
N ALA A 453 -6.83 -14.94 10.37
CA ALA A 453 -5.48 -14.42 10.35
C ALA A 453 -5.53 -12.97 9.85
N GLY A 454 -5.16 -12.02 10.70
CA GLY A 454 -5.27 -10.59 10.45
C GLY A 454 -4.36 -10.12 9.32
N HIS A 455 -3.25 -10.84 9.08
CA HIS A 455 -2.36 -10.61 7.97
C HIS A 455 -2.42 -11.70 6.89
N THR A 456 -2.18 -11.30 5.64
CA THR A 456 -2.15 -12.24 4.52
C THR A 456 -1.03 -13.28 4.71
N THR A 457 -1.40 -14.55 4.61
CA THR A 457 -0.48 -15.69 4.67
C THR A 457 -1.06 -16.88 3.94
N THR A 458 -0.19 -17.73 3.41
CA THR A 458 -0.53 -19.04 2.85
C THR A 458 -0.05 -20.21 3.73
N GLU A 459 0.58 -19.93 4.87
CA GLU A 459 1.15 -20.94 5.78
C GLU A 459 0.10 -21.95 6.27
N TYR A 460 -1.16 -21.53 6.39
CA TYR A 460 -2.24 -22.36 6.92
C TYR A 460 -3.04 -23.10 5.83
N ALA A 461 -2.61 -23.06 4.56
CA ALA A 461 -3.38 -23.59 3.44
C ALA A 461 -3.75 -25.07 3.59
N GLU A 462 -2.85 -25.90 4.11
CA GLU A 462 -3.13 -27.32 4.37
C GLU A 462 -4.23 -27.50 5.42
N LEU A 463 -4.12 -26.79 6.54
CA LEU A 463 -5.10 -26.82 7.62
C LEU A 463 -6.49 -26.35 7.14
N MET A 464 -6.53 -25.36 6.25
CA MET A 464 -7.78 -24.82 5.68
C MET A 464 -8.53 -25.80 4.77
N ARG A 465 -7.88 -26.89 4.33
CA ARG A 465 -8.56 -28.00 3.63
C ARG A 465 -9.36 -28.88 4.59
N GLU A 466 -8.97 -28.92 5.86
CA GLU A 466 -9.59 -29.75 6.91
C GLU A 466 -10.52 -28.95 7.84
N ARG A 467 -10.41 -27.62 7.83
CA ARG A 467 -11.11 -26.70 8.75
C ARG A 467 -11.86 -25.62 7.98
N ASP A 468 -13.18 -25.58 8.14
CA ASP A 468 -14.06 -24.60 7.47
C ASP A 468 -14.16 -23.24 8.17
N ASN A 469 -13.69 -23.17 9.42
CA ASN A 469 -13.80 -22.01 10.30
C ASN A 469 -12.52 -21.16 10.34
N LEU A 470 -11.65 -21.27 9.33
CA LEU A 470 -10.40 -20.51 9.21
C LEU A 470 -10.36 -19.68 7.93
N TYR A 471 -10.08 -18.39 8.07
CA TYR A 471 -10.04 -17.41 6.99
C TYR A 471 -8.78 -16.53 7.08
N ILE A 472 -8.39 -15.96 5.94
CA ILE A 472 -7.22 -15.09 5.83
C ILE A 472 -7.68 -13.68 5.45
N CYS A 473 -7.18 -12.67 6.14
CA CYS A 473 -7.34 -11.27 5.77
C CYS A 473 -6.35 -10.88 4.66
N SER A 474 -6.82 -10.10 3.70
CA SER A 474 -6.03 -9.58 2.57
C SER A 474 -5.12 -8.39 2.91
N CYS A 475 -5.18 -7.84 4.12
CA CYS A 475 -4.22 -6.80 4.52
C CYS A 475 -2.95 -7.43 5.10
N PRO A 476 -1.73 -7.05 4.68
CA PRO A 476 -1.42 -6.45 3.40
C PRO A 476 -1.11 -7.50 2.33
N LEU A 477 -1.63 -7.29 1.11
CA LEU A 477 -1.28 -8.04 -0.10
C LEU A 477 -0.12 -7.36 -0.81
N TRP A 478 1.13 -7.70 -0.42
CA TRP A 478 2.37 -7.08 -0.93
C TRP A 478 3.12 -7.89 -1.99
N ASP A 479 2.68 -9.09 -2.38
CA ASP A 479 3.46 -10.02 -3.21
C ASP A 479 3.42 -9.68 -4.71
N GLY A 480 3.75 -8.43 -5.06
CA GLY A 480 3.84 -7.92 -6.42
C GLY A 480 2.50 -7.88 -7.18
N PRO A 481 2.55 -7.75 -8.52
CA PRO A 481 1.36 -7.60 -9.37
C PRO A 481 0.41 -8.80 -9.37
N ARG A 482 0.87 -9.98 -8.96
CA ARG A 482 0.13 -11.26 -8.97
C ARG A 482 -0.18 -11.81 -7.58
N GLY A 483 0.07 -11.03 -6.52
CA GLY A 483 -0.02 -11.51 -5.16
C GLY A 483 -1.41 -12.02 -4.77
N CYS A 484 -2.47 -11.38 -5.26
CA CYS A 484 -3.85 -11.81 -4.99
C CYS A 484 -4.14 -13.17 -5.63
N GLU A 485 -3.76 -13.33 -6.91
CA GLU A 485 -3.90 -14.57 -7.67
C GLU A 485 -3.13 -15.73 -7.02
N ASN A 486 -1.90 -15.49 -6.58
CA ASN A 486 -1.07 -16.49 -5.91
C ASN A 486 -1.72 -16.99 -4.60
N VAL A 487 -2.25 -16.05 -3.79
CA VAL A 487 -2.96 -16.39 -2.55
C VAL A 487 -4.22 -17.19 -2.87
N VAL A 488 -5.05 -16.73 -3.82
CA VAL A 488 -6.29 -17.41 -4.20
C VAL A 488 -6.03 -18.80 -4.76
N ALA A 489 -5.01 -18.98 -5.59
CA ALA A 489 -4.61 -20.29 -6.09
C ALA A 489 -4.23 -21.27 -4.97
N THR A 490 -3.74 -20.74 -3.84
CA THR A 490 -3.27 -21.54 -2.71
C THR A 490 -4.38 -21.89 -1.71
N ILE A 491 -5.22 -20.92 -1.33
CA ILE A 491 -6.22 -21.08 -0.25
C ILE A 491 -7.68 -21.07 -0.75
N GLY A 492 -7.91 -20.69 -2.01
CA GLY A 492 -9.25 -20.51 -2.59
C GLY A 492 -9.87 -19.14 -2.28
N ALA A 493 -10.57 -18.57 -3.26
CA ALA A 493 -11.24 -17.28 -3.14
C ALA A 493 -12.31 -17.25 -2.03
N ASN A 494 -12.88 -18.40 -1.66
CA ASN A 494 -13.87 -18.55 -0.59
C ASN A 494 -13.28 -18.44 0.83
N ARG A 495 -11.95 -18.35 0.97
CA ARG A 495 -11.25 -18.27 2.25
C ARG A 495 -10.52 -16.95 2.50
N LEU A 496 -10.41 -16.10 1.48
CA LEU A 496 -9.80 -14.77 1.59
C LEU A 496 -10.88 -13.73 1.88
N LEU A 497 -10.61 -12.84 2.83
CA LEU A 497 -11.49 -11.74 3.25
C LEU A 497 -10.83 -10.40 2.94
N PHE A 498 -11.59 -9.48 2.35
CA PHE A 498 -11.15 -8.09 2.26
C PHE A 498 -10.97 -7.48 3.66
N GLY A 499 -9.81 -6.90 3.91
CA GLY A 499 -9.50 -6.12 5.10
C GLY A 499 -8.66 -4.91 4.72
N SER A 500 -9.03 -3.70 5.16
CA SER A 500 -8.28 -2.49 4.78
C SER A 500 -7.20 -2.07 5.78
N ASP A 501 -7.34 -2.48 7.04
CA ASP A 501 -6.60 -1.92 8.16
C ASP A 501 -6.87 -0.40 8.34
N LEU A 502 -8.16 -0.04 8.23
CA LEU A 502 -8.70 1.32 8.31
C LEU A 502 -8.01 2.18 9.38
N GLN A 503 -7.78 3.45 9.06
CA GLN A 503 -7.05 4.45 9.86
C GLN A 503 -5.54 4.21 10.00
N ASP A 504 -5.01 2.99 9.78
CA ASP A 504 -3.57 2.79 9.49
C ASP A 504 -3.34 3.09 8.00
N LEU A 505 -4.13 2.43 7.15
CA LEU A 505 -4.02 2.46 5.70
C LEU A 505 -5.25 3.10 5.03
N PRO A 506 -5.12 3.63 3.80
CA PRO A 506 -6.26 3.97 2.96
C PRO A 506 -7.07 2.72 2.58
N ILE A 507 -8.40 2.79 2.62
CA ILE A 507 -9.26 1.66 2.22
C ILE A 507 -8.96 1.22 0.77
N ALA A 508 -8.82 2.19 -0.13
CA ALA A 508 -8.50 1.95 -1.53
C ALA A 508 -7.14 1.27 -1.74
N TRP A 509 -6.18 1.45 -0.83
CA TRP A 509 -4.87 0.81 -0.90
C TRP A 509 -5.01 -0.71 -0.74
N GLY A 510 -5.80 -1.17 0.24
CA GLY A 510 -6.09 -2.60 0.42
C GLY A 510 -7.02 -3.18 -0.65
N LEU A 511 -7.91 -2.37 -1.23
CA LEU A 511 -8.78 -2.79 -2.34
C LEU A 511 -7.99 -3.01 -3.63
N GLY A 512 -7.01 -2.15 -3.91
CA GLY A 512 -6.26 -2.12 -5.17
C GLY A 512 -5.82 -3.49 -5.69
N PRO A 513 -5.05 -4.28 -4.91
CA PRO A 513 -4.62 -5.62 -5.32
C PRO A 513 -5.75 -6.57 -5.74
N ILE A 514 -6.93 -6.45 -5.13
CA ILE A 514 -8.07 -7.33 -5.40
C ILE A 514 -8.88 -6.82 -6.60
N LEU A 515 -9.09 -5.51 -6.70
CA LEU A 515 -9.79 -4.88 -7.82
C LEU A 515 -9.06 -5.15 -9.15
N PHE A 516 -7.73 -5.08 -9.13
CA PHE A 516 -6.86 -5.31 -10.27
C PHE A 516 -6.29 -6.74 -10.35
N ALA A 517 -6.81 -7.71 -9.59
CA ALA A 517 -6.41 -9.10 -9.74
C ALA A 517 -6.94 -9.67 -11.06
N HIS A 518 -6.21 -10.57 -11.71
CA HIS A 518 -6.70 -11.34 -12.86
C HIS A 518 -7.52 -12.56 -12.40
N LEU A 519 -8.56 -12.28 -11.61
CA LEU A 519 -9.51 -13.26 -11.13
C LEU A 519 -10.89 -13.04 -11.78
N PRO A 520 -11.69 -14.09 -11.94
CA PRO A 520 -13.10 -13.96 -12.29
C PRO A 520 -13.84 -12.97 -11.37
N ALA A 521 -14.78 -12.21 -11.94
CA ALA A 521 -15.48 -11.15 -11.19
C ALA A 521 -16.32 -11.70 -10.02
N ASP A 522 -16.81 -12.94 -10.10
CA ASP A 522 -17.50 -13.62 -9.02
C ASP A 522 -16.58 -14.01 -7.86
N GLU A 523 -15.33 -14.40 -8.14
CA GLU A 523 -14.31 -14.61 -7.10
C GLU A 523 -13.95 -13.29 -6.41
N LYS A 524 -13.73 -12.21 -7.16
CA LYS A 524 -13.53 -10.87 -6.58
C LYS A 524 -14.70 -10.48 -5.67
N ARG A 525 -15.94 -10.72 -6.11
CA ARG A 525 -17.15 -10.45 -5.32
C ARG A 525 -17.20 -11.25 -4.01
N LEU A 526 -16.74 -12.51 -4.03
CA LEU A 526 -16.64 -13.33 -2.82
C LEU A 526 -15.65 -12.72 -1.83
N ILE A 527 -14.44 -12.39 -2.29
CA ILE A 527 -13.38 -11.84 -1.45
C ILE A 527 -13.76 -10.47 -0.87
N LEU A 528 -14.28 -9.57 -1.73
CA LEU A 528 -14.61 -8.19 -1.39
C LEU A 528 -15.85 -8.05 -0.47
N GLY A 529 -16.64 -9.11 -0.30
CA GLY A 529 -17.62 -9.11 0.79
C GLY A 529 -18.54 -10.32 0.89
N GLY A 530 -18.65 -11.15 -0.15
CA GLY A 530 -19.48 -12.36 -0.09
C GLY A 530 -19.07 -13.34 1.02
N ASN A 531 -17.78 -13.42 1.35
CA ASN A 531 -17.27 -14.29 2.40
C ASN A 531 -17.54 -13.71 3.79
N LEU A 532 -17.20 -12.44 4.04
CA LEU A 532 -17.37 -11.85 5.37
C LEU A 532 -18.85 -11.77 5.77
N ARG A 533 -19.78 -11.46 4.85
CA ARG A 533 -21.22 -11.51 5.14
C ARG A 533 -21.66 -12.87 5.70
N ARG A 534 -21.24 -13.96 5.05
CA ARG A 534 -21.53 -15.34 5.47
C ARG A 534 -20.93 -15.66 6.84
N VAL A 535 -19.70 -15.18 7.08
CA VAL A 535 -19.02 -15.33 8.37
C VAL A 535 -19.79 -14.59 9.47
N LEU A 536 -20.20 -13.35 9.24
CA LEU A 536 -20.96 -12.54 10.20
C LEU A 536 -22.34 -13.14 10.52
N GLU A 537 -23.07 -13.65 9.52
CA GLU A 537 -24.35 -14.34 9.71
C GLU A 537 -24.25 -15.58 10.61
N THR A 538 -23.07 -16.21 10.63
CA THR A 538 -22.80 -17.45 11.35
C THR A 538 -22.20 -17.20 12.74
N TYR A 539 -21.28 -16.23 12.84
CA TYR A 539 -20.39 -16.05 13.98
C TYR A 539 -20.47 -14.67 14.66
N SER A 540 -21.40 -13.79 14.26
CA SER A 540 -21.52 -12.44 14.85
C SER A 540 -22.99 -12.02 14.92
N ARG A 541 -23.77 -12.81 15.67
CA ARG A 541 -25.19 -12.52 15.95
C ARG A 541 -25.32 -11.60 17.15
#